data_AF-A0A7S2BCD5-F1
#
_entry.id   AF-A0A7S2BCD5-F1
#
_cell.length_a   1.000
_cell.length_b   1.000
_cell.length_c   1.000
_cell.angle_alpha   90.00
_cell.angle_beta   90.00
_cell.angle_gamma   90.00
#
_symmetry.space_group_name_H-M   'P 1'
#
loop_
_entity.id
_entity.type
_entity.pdbx_description
1 polymer ?
#
loop_
_entity_poly.entity_id
_entity_poly.type
_entity_poly.pdbx_seq_one_letter_code
_entity_poly.pdbx_strand_id
1 'polypeptide(L)'
;HKELYPVEVSFDMQAMDAAAGISVVFDKKRRMMRVDQGLDPSTALAWGRFDDRIGKTGWSELTIDTAPSKEASNDAKAYSAGFAEGLLTCVRISDFHANTHALLMKREASTHALPGLRRLLRAQLSYMKERANVDGHFASEEPEDAYWRHARYVLFQLW
;
A
#
# COMPACT_ATOMS: atom_id res chain seq x y z
N HIS A 1 9.63 -0.84 -11.75
CA HIS A 1 8.89 -1.70 -10.81
C HIS A 1 7.66 -2.19 -11.57
N LYS A 2 7.29 -3.47 -11.48
CA LYS A 2 6.09 -3.99 -12.14
C LYS A 2 4.97 -4.03 -11.10
N GLU A 3 3.82 -3.43 -11.38
CA GLU A 3 2.64 -3.51 -10.53
C GLU A 3 2.17 -4.97 -10.36
N LEU A 4 1.69 -5.34 -9.17
CA LEU A 4 1.12 -6.67 -8.93
C LEU A 4 -0.26 -6.80 -9.59
N TYR A 5 -1.06 -5.73 -9.51
CA TYR A 5 -2.34 -5.62 -10.17
C TYR A 5 -2.40 -4.32 -10.97
N PRO A 6 -2.92 -4.34 -12.21
CA PRO A 6 -3.21 -3.11 -12.93
C PRO A 6 -4.34 -2.36 -12.22
N VAL A 7 -4.15 -1.06 -11.99
CA VAL A 7 -5.11 -0.20 -11.30
C VAL A 7 -5.46 1.03 -12.15
N GLU A 8 -6.75 1.25 -12.38
CA GLU A 8 -7.29 2.45 -13.03
C GLU A 8 -7.88 3.39 -11.98
N VAL A 9 -7.48 4.66 -11.96
CA VAL A 9 -8.11 5.68 -11.11
C VAL A 9 -9.18 6.39 -11.95
N SER A 10 -10.46 6.27 -11.56
CA SER A 10 -11.59 6.69 -12.40
C SER A 10 -11.99 8.17 -12.24
N PHE A 11 -11.21 8.95 -11.49
CA PHE A 11 -11.49 10.34 -11.15
C PHE A 11 -10.25 11.22 -11.21
N ASP A 12 -10.45 12.55 -11.19
CA ASP A 12 -9.36 13.51 -11.10
C ASP A 12 -8.73 13.50 -9.70
N MET A 13 -7.48 13.02 -9.63
CA MET A 13 -6.72 12.94 -8.39
C MET A 13 -6.49 14.32 -7.74
N GLN A 14 -6.43 15.41 -8.52
CA GLN A 14 -6.20 16.75 -7.98
C GLN A 14 -7.43 17.30 -7.27
N ALA A 15 -8.63 16.85 -7.69
CA ALA A 15 -9.90 17.21 -7.10
C ALA A 15 -10.38 16.20 -6.04
N MET A 16 -9.57 15.19 -5.71
CA MET A 16 -9.94 14.15 -4.75
C MET A 16 -10.13 14.74 -3.35
N ASP A 17 -11.33 14.56 -2.80
CA ASP A 17 -11.59 14.79 -1.38
C ASP A 17 -11.26 13.52 -0.59
N ALA A 18 -10.07 13.50 0.03
CA ALA A 18 -9.60 12.35 0.82
C ALA A 18 -10.51 12.05 2.03
N ALA A 19 -11.23 13.05 2.56
CA ALA A 19 -12.14 12.87 3.70
C ALA A 19 -13.47 12.24 3.27
N ALA A 20 -13.91 12.47 2.03
CA ALA A 20 -15.03 11.77 1.41
C ALA A 20 -14.71 10.29 1.13
N GLY A 21 -13.42 9.95 1.00
CA GLY A 21 -12.91 8.60 0.88
C GLY A 21 -12.90 8.05 -0.53
N ILE A 22 -12.37 6.85 -0.66
CA ILE A 22 -12.24 6.09 -1.92
C ILE A 22 -12.56 4.61 -1.70
N SER A 23 -12.87 3.93 -2.80
CA SER A 23 -13.11 2.50 -2.85
C SER A 23 -12.32 1.85 -3.96
N VAL A 24 -11.64 0.76 -3.67
CA VAL A 24 -10.92 -0.06 -4.65
C VAL A 24 -11.78 -1.27 -4.97
N VAL A 25 -12.24 -1.37 -6.21
CA VAL A 25 -13.09 -2.47 -6.71
C VAL A 25 -12.33 -3.31 -7.73
N PHE A 26 -12.73 -4.57 -7.91
CA PHE A 26 -12.21 -5.41 -9.00
C PHE A 26 -13.19 -5.45 -10.16
N ASP A 27 -12.82 -4.88 -11.30
CA ASP A 27 -13.59 -4.97 -12.54
C ASP A 27 -13.36 -6.35 -13.18
N LYS A 28 -14.31 -7.26 -12.97
CA LYS A 28 -14.28 -8.62 -13.53
C LYS A 28 -14.26 -8.65 -15.06
N LYS A 29 -14.83 -7.63 -15.74
CA LYS A 29 -14.87 -7.56 -17.21
C LYS A 29 -13.51 -7.15 -17.77
N ARG A 30 -12.90 -6.15 -17.16
CA ARG A 30 -11.57 -5.64 -17.56
C ARG A 30 -10.41 -6.42 -16.96
N ARG A 31 -10.67 -7.29 -15.98
CA ARG A 31 -9.67 -8.04 -15.19
C ARG A 31 -8.62 -7.12 -14.55
N MET A 32 -9.08 -6.00 -14.02
CA MET A 32 -8.22 -5.00 -13.38
C MET A 32 -8.89 -4.38 -12.17
N MET A 33 -8.10 -3.76 -11.29
CA MET A 33 -8.65 -2.97 -10.20
C MET A 33 -9.02 -1.57 -10.70
N ARG A 34 -10.05 -0.99 -10.10
CA ARG A 34 -10.47 0.39 -10.33
C ARG A 34 -10.65 1.08 -8.99
N VAL A 35 -10.25 2.34 -8.90
CA VAL A 35 -10.50 3.18 -7.73
C VAL A 35 -11.61 4.16 -8.05
N ASP A 36 -12.67 4.13 -7.26
CA ASP A 36 -13.83 5.00 -7.35
C ASP A 36 -13.85 5.96 -6.15
N GLN A 37 -14.43 7.15 -6.34
CA GLN A 37 -14.59 8.14 -5.28
C GLN A 37 -15.75 7.75 -4.35
N GLY A 38 -15.58 8.01 -3.05
CA GLY A 38 -16.53 7.66 -2.01
C GLY A 38 -16.36 6.24 -1.48
N LEU A 39 -17.11 5.92 -0.43
CA LEU A 39 -17.07 4.64 0.25
C LEU A 39 -18.18 3.71 -0.28
N ASP A 40 -17.81 2.54 -0.79
CA ASP A 40 -18.71 1.47 -1.22
C ASP A 40 -18.29 0.12 -0.59
N PRO A 41 -18.69 -0.15 0.66
CA PRO A 41 -18.42 -1.43 1.33
C PRO A 41 -19.06 -2.65 0.66
N SER A 42 -20.02 -2.44 -0.25
CA SER A 42 -20.81 -3.54 -0.83
C SER A 42 -20.09 -4.25 -1.97
N THR A 43 -19.24 -3.53 -2.71
CA THR A 43 -18.54 -4.08 -3.88
C THR A 43 -17.01 -3.97 -3.81
N ALA A 44 -16.48 -3.14 -2.92
CA ALA A 44 -15.05 -2.86 -2.84
C ALA A 44 -14.25 -3.96 -2.14
N LEU A 45 -13.03 -4.21 -2.64
CA LEU A 45 -12.00 -5.02 -2.00
C LEU A 45 -11.44 -4.33 -0.76
N ALA A 46 -11.25 -3.01 -0.85
CA ALA A 46 -10.86 -2.13 0.25
C ALA A 46 -11.49 -0.75 0.04
N TRP A 47 -11.80 -0.07 1.13
CA TRP A 47 -12.25 1.32 1.09
C TRP A 47 -11.70 2.06 2.30
N GLY A 48 -11.66 3.37 2.21
CA GLY A 48 -11.19 4.17 3.31
C GLY A 48 -11.19 5.66 3.04
N ARG A 49 -10.84 6.40 4.07
CA ARG A 49 -10.78 7.86 4.04
C ARG A 49 -9.66 8.36 4.91
N PHE A 50 -9.21 9.56 4.61
CA PHE A 50 -8.16 10.24 5.34
C PHE A 50 -8.61 11.65 5.71
N ASP A 51 -8.68 11.91 7.01
CA ASP A 51 -9.03 13.21 7.57
C ASP A 51 -7.76 13.88 8.13
N ASP A 52 -7.23 14.82 7.35
CA ASP A 52 -5.99 15.49 7.69
C ASP A 52 -6.21 16.67 8.63
N ARG A 53 -6.17 16.39 9.94
CA ARG A 53 -6.36 17.40 10.99
C ARG A 53 -5.06 17.76 11.71
N ILE A 54 -3.90 17.39 11.18
CA ILE A 54 -2.61 17.57 11.89
C ILE A 54 -2.36 19.04 12.29
N GLY A 55 -2.76 19.99 11.45
CA GLY A 55 -2.63 21.43 11.75
C GLY A 55 -3.55 21.95 12.85
N LYS A 56 -4.61 21.19 13.21
CA LYS A 56 -5.60 21.56 14.24
C LYS A 56 -5.44 20.75 15.52
N THR A 57 -5.23 19.44 15.41
CA THR A 57 -5.23 18.50 16.53
C THR A 57 -3.87 17.87 16.80
N GLY A 58 -2.91 18.03 15.88
CA GLY A 58 -1.64 17.30 15.91
C GLY A 58 -1.73 15.87 15.35
N TRP A 59 -2.92 15.43 14.91
CA TRP A 59 -3.15 14.09 14.36
C TRP A 59 -3.93 14.13 13.05
N SER A 60 -3.58 13.26 12.13
CA SER A 60 -4.42 12.91 10.97
C SER A 60 -4.99 11.52 11.19
N GLU A 61 -6.21 11.27 10.73
CA GLU A 61 -6.93 10.02 10.95
C GLU A 61 -7.10 9.29 9.61
N LEU A 62 -6.50 8.09 9.50
CA LEU A 62 -6.71 7.19 8.38
C LEU A 62 -7.61 6.05 8.83
N THR A 63 -8.64 5.75 8.05
CA THR A 63 -9.46 4.54 8.23
C THR A 63 -9.44 3.76 6.93
N ILE A 64 -9.08 2.48 7.01
CA ILE A 64 -9.08 1.55 5.89
C ILE A 64 -9.77 0.27 6.36
N ASP A 65 -10.74 -0.18 5.58
CA ASP A 65 -11.44 -1.43 5.77
C ASP A 65 -11.25 -2.30 4.52
N THR A 66 -11.42 -3.62 4.68
CA THR A 66 -11.38 -4.58 3.57
C THR A 66 -12.62 -5.45 3.55
N ALA A 67 -12.94 -6.00 2.38
CA ALA A 67 -14.12 -6.83 2.20
C ALA A 67 -14.11 -8.04 3.16
N PRO A 68 -15.23 -8.32 3.87
CA PRO A 68 -15.32 -9.51 4.70
C PRO A 68 -15.47 -10.81 3.89
N SER A 69 -15.87 -10.72 2.62
CA SER A 69 -16.17 -11.89 1.79
C SER A 69 -14.92 -12.71 1.45
N LYS A 70 -15.06 -14.04 1.39
CA LYS A 70 -13.98 -14.94 0.93
C LYS A 70 -13.86 -15.01 -0.59
N GLU A 71 -14.70 -14.25 -1.31
CA GLU A 71 -14.74 -14.25 -2.78
C GLU A 71 -13.53 -13.53 -3.39
N ALA A 72 -12.91 -12.64 -2.62
CA ALA A 72 -11.64 -11.99 -2.96
C ALA A 72 -10.48 -12.62 -2.17
N SER A 73 -9.35 -12.84 -2.84
CA SER A 73 -8.13 -13.32 -2.18
C SER A 73 -7.62 -12.28 -1.17
N ASN A 74 -6.96 -12.76 -0.12
CA ASN A 74 -6.36 -11.87 0.88
C ASN A 74 -5.24 -11.02 0.29
N ASP A 75 -4.50 -11.57 -0.69
CA ASP A 75 -3.54 -10.83 -1.51
C ASP A 75 -4.16 -9.59 -2.17
N ALA A 76 -5.30 -9.76 -2.85
CA ALA A 76 -5.97 -8.66 -3.54
C ALA A 76 -6.49 -7.61 -2.55
N LYS A 77 -6.99 -8.04 -1.38
CA LYS A 77 -7.43 -7.13 -0.31
C LYS A 77 -6.26 -6.35 0.30
N ALA A 78 -5.17 -7.03 0.62
CA ALA A 78 -3.98 -6.41 1.20
C ALA A 78 -3.38 -5.38 0.24
N TYR A 79 -3.24 -5.73 -1.04
CA TYR A 79 -2.80 -4.80 -2.07
C TYR A 79 -3.76 -3.62 -2.23
N SER A 80 -5.08 -3.86 -2.26
CA SER A 80 -6.08 -2.80 -2.37
C SER A 80 -6.05 -1.84 -1.18
N ALA A 81 -5.84 -2.35 0.03
CA ALA A 81 -5.70 -1.55 1.24
C ALA A 81 -4.47 -0.65 1.17
N GLY A 82 -3.31 -1.20 0.77
CA GLY A 82 -2.07 -0.45 0.60
C GLY A 82 -2.16 0.62 -0.48
N PHE A 83 -2.78 0.28 -1.62
CA PHE A 83 -3.01 1.22 -2.70
C PHE A 83 -3.93 2.37 -2.25
N ALA A 84 -5.02 2.06 -1.54
CA ALA A 84 -5.95 3.06 -1.02
C ALA A 84 -5.27 4.00 -0.01
N GLU A 85 -4.51 3.45 0.95
CA GLU A 85 -3.71 4.22 1.90
C GLU A 85 -2.71 5.14 1.18
N GLY A 86 -1.93 4.58 0.24
CA GLY A 86 -0.94 5.32 -0.52
C GLY A 86 -1.55 6.49 -1.30
N LEU A 87 -2.71 6.28 -1.92
CA LEU A 87 -3.43 7.32 -2.66
C LEU A 87 -3.95 8.43 -1.74
N LEU A 88 -4.64 8.04 -0.66
CA LEU A 88 -5.24 8.97 0.31
C LEU A 88 -4.21 9.81 1.07
N THR A 89 -3.00 9.27 1.30
CA THR A 89 -1.99 9.89 2.16
C THR A 89 -0.73 10.34 1.42
N CYS A 90 -0.72 10.29 0.08
CA CYS A 90 0.48 10.54 -0.74
C CYS A 90 1.20 11.87 -0.43
N VAL A 91 0.44 12.93 -0.16
CA VAL A 91 0.98 14.24 0.24
C VAL A 91 1.76 14.13 1.56
N ARG A 92 1.18 13.49 2.57
CA ARG A 92 1.82 13.30 3.89
C ARG A 92 2.99 12.33 3.85
N ILE A 93 2.93 11.29 3.02
CA ILE A 93 4.08 10.42 2.75
C ILE A 93 5.23 11.23 2.15
N SER A 94 4.95 12.14 1.20
CA SER A 94 5.95 12.99 0.58
C SER A 94 6.58 13.97 1.59
N ASP A 95 5.77 14.65 2.39
CA ASP A 95 6.22 15.53 3.47
C ASP A 95 7.13 14.77 4.46
N PHE A 96 6.68 13.60 4.89
CA PHE A 96 7.42 12.75 5.83
C PHE A 96 8.76 12.29 5.24
N HIS A 97 8.75 11.85 3.99
CA HIS A 97 9.97 11.45 3.28
C HIS A 97 10.96 12.61 3.17
N ALA A 98 10.53 13.81 2.77
CA ALA A 98 11.40 14.97 2.67
C ALA A 98 12.08 15.31 4.00
N ASN A 99 11.29 15.31 5.09
CA ASN A 99 11.78 15.62 6.43
C ASN A 99 12.76 14.57 6.95
N THR A 100 12.42 13.29 6.82
CA THR A 100 13.25 12.19 7.35
C THR A 100 14.51 11.97 6.52
N HIS A 101 14.43 12.15 5.20
CA HIS A 101 15.58 12.04 4.30
C HIS A 101 16.65 13.07 4.64
N ALA A 102 16.28 14.32 4.93
CA ALA A 102 17.23 15.35 5.33
C ALA A 102 18.00 14.96 6.61
N LEU A 103 17.30 14.39 7.61
CA LEU A 103 17.92 13.91 8.84
C LEU A 103 18.84 12.71 8.60
N LEU A 104 18.43 11.80 7.71
CA LEU A 104 19.22 10.63 7.33
C LEU A 104 20.54 11.03 6.68
N MET A 105 20.50 11.97 5.73
CA MET A 105 21.70 12.44 5.02
C MET A 105 22.65 13.21 5.94
N LYS A 106 22.12 13.96 6.93
CA LYS A 106 22.94 14.60 7.96
C LYS A 106 23.73 13.58 8.78
N ARG A 107 23.13 12.43 9.11
CA ARG A 107 23.83 11.35 9.84
C ARG A 107 24.84 10.64 8.95
N GLU A 108 24.48 10.38 7.70
CA GLU A 108 25.38 9.70 6.77
C GLU A 108 26.71 10.42 6.58
N ALA A 109 26.70 11.75 6.59
CA ALA A 109 27.91 12.57 6.53
C ALA A 109 28.93 12.27 7.65
N SER A 110 28.50 11.63 8.73
CA SER A 110 29.35 11.26 9.86
C SER A 110 29.59 9.75 10.01
N THR A 111 28.63 8.90 9.63
CA THR A 111 28.69 7.46 9.90
C THR A 111 29.02 6.60 8.67
N HIS A 112 28.78 7.10 7.45
CA HIS A 112 28.99 6.37 6.19
C HIS A 112 28.36 4.95 6.14
N ALA A 113 27.23 4.77 6.81
CA ALA A 113 26.59 3.47 7.02
C ALA A 113 25.50 3.16 5.98
N LEU A 114 24.98 4.15 5.25
CA LEU A 114 23.86 3.98 4.33
C LEU A 114 24.11 2.93 3.23
N PRO A 115 25.28 2.83 2.59
CA PRO A 115 25.52 1.80 1.58
C PRO A 115 25.40 0.38 2.16
N GLY A 116 25.91 0.18 3.38
CA GLY A 116 25.81 -1.09 4.10
C GLY A 116 24.39 -1.43 4.50
N LEU A 117 23.67 -0.47 5.09
CA LEU A 117 22.27 -0.63 5.47
C LEU A 117 21.38 -0.93 4.27
N ARG A 118 21.57 -0.21 3.15
CA ARG A 118 20.84 -0.46 1.90
C ARG A 118 21.08 -1.87 1.37
N ARG A 119 22.32 -2.36 1.43
CA ARG A 119 22.64 -3.73 1.02
C ARG A 119 21.95 -4.76 1.90
N LEU A 120 21.96 -4.56 3.23
CA LEU A 120 21.27 -5.43 4.18
C LEU A 120 19.76 -5.47 3.93
N LEU A 121 19.11 -4.31 3.81
CA LEU A 121 17.66 -4.23 3.57
C LEU A 121 17.26 -4.88 2.24
N ARG A 122 18.06 -4.71 1.18
CA ARG A 122 17.82 -5.40 -0.09
C ARG A 122 17.94 -6.91 0.04
N ALA A 123 18.95 -7.41 0.74
CA ALA A 123 19.11 -8.85 0.95
C ALA A 123 17.95 -9.45 1.76
N GLN A 124 17.53 -8.76 2.82
CA GLN A 124 16.38 -9.19 3.63
C GLN A 124 15.07 -9.17 2.82
N LEU A 125 14.83 -8.11 2.05
CA LEU A 125 13.64 -8.02 1.21
C LEU A 125 13.61 -9.12 0.14
N SER A 126 14.75 -9.40 -0.51
CA SER A 126 14.85 -10.50 -1.48
C SER A 126 14.55 -11.85 -0.84
N TYR A 127 15.13 -12.12 0.34
CA TYR A 127 14.88 -13.36 1.09
C TYR A 127 13.40 -13.49 1.46
N MET A 128 12.78 -12.42 1.99
CA MET A 128 11.36 -12.44 2.33
C MET A 128 10.46 -12.68 1.11
N LYS A 129 10.76 -12.04 -0.03
CA LYS A 129 10.01 -12.24 -1.27
C LYS A 129 10.08 -13.68 -1.75
N GLU A 130 11.27 -14.30 -1.73
CA GLU A 130 11.45 -15.70 -2.10
C GLU A 130 10.64 -16.63 -1.19
N ARG A 131 10.74 -16.44 0.13
CA ARG A 131 10.06 -17.30 1.12
C ARG A 131 8.55 -17.12 1.15
N ALA A 132 8.06 -15.91 0.88
CA ALA A 132 6.65 -15.58 0.77
C ALA A 132 6.06 -15.86 -0.63
N ASN A 133 6.85 -16.46 -1.52
CA ASN A 133 6.48 -16.77 -2.91
C ASN A 133 6.01 -15.54 -3.71
N VAL A 134 6.65 -14.37 -3.52
CA VAL A 134 6.33 -13.11 -4.21
C VAL A 134 7.32 -12.91 -5.36
N ASP A 135 6.99 -13.44 -6.53
CA ASP A 135 7.83 -13.49 -7.74
C ASP A 135 7.39 -12.49 -8.84
N GLY A 136 6.67 -11.44 -8.44
CA GLY A 136 6.30 -10.33 -9.34
C GLY A 136 5.14 -10.65 -10.30
N HIS A 137 4.43 -11.75 -10.05
CA HIS A 137 3.20 -12.12 -10.71
C HIS A 137 2.12 -12.46 -9.67
N PHE A 138 0.91 -11.91 -9.81
CA PHE A 138 -0.23 -12.18 -8.91
C PHE A 138 -0.73 -13.64 -8.93
N ALA A 139 -0.15 -14.49 -9.78
CA ALA A 139 -0.54 -15.89 -9.99
C ALA A 139 0.28 -16.89 -9.15
N SER A 140 1.24 -16.42 -8.35
CA SER A 140 1.98 -17.26 -7.41
C SER A 140 1.06 -17.77 -6.30
N GLU A 141 1.16 -19.06 -5.95
CA GLU A 141 0.36 -19.64 -4.88
C GLU A 141 0.75 -19.10 -3.50
N GLU A 142 -0.22 -18.98 -2.59
CA GLU A 142 0.04 -18.61 -1.21
C GLU A 142 0.88 -19.70 -0.52
N PRO A 143 1.87 -19.34 0.32
CA PRO A 143 2.60 -20.32 1.11
C PRO A 143 1.68 -21.15 2.02
N GLU A 144 1.94 -22.45 2.12
CA GLU A 144 1.24 -23.33 3.06
C GLU A 144 1.51 -22.94 4.52
N ASP A 145 2.76 -22.56 4.80
CA ASP A 145 3.19 -22.08 6.12
C ASP A 145 2.50 -20.76 6.47
N ALA A 146 1.84 -20.74 7.63
CA ALA A 146 1.04 -19.60 8.07
C ALA A 146 1.87 -18.33 8.28
N TYR A 147 3.12 -18.45 8.73
CA TYR A 147 4.00 -17.30 8.92
C TYR A 147 4.34 -16.65 7.57
N TRP A 148 4.78 -17.44 6.59
CA TRP A 148 5.11 -16.92 5.26
C TRP A 148 3.90 -16.40 4.50
N ARG A 149 2.72 -16.98 4.71
CA ARG A 149 1.46 -16.46 4.18
C ARG A 149 1.11 -15.08 4.73
N HIS A 150 1.30 -14.81 6.02
CA HIS A 150 1.05 -13.47 6.55
C HIS A 150 2.16 -12.48 6.16
N ALA A 151 3.41 -12.92 6.07
CA ALA A 151 4.50 -12.10 5.54
C ALA A 151 4.21 -11.64 4.10
N ARG A 152 3.63 -12.53 3.28
CA ARG A 152 3.14 -12.21 1.93
C ARG A 152 2.14 -11.06 1.95
N TYR A 153 1.10 -11.11 2.79
CA TYR A 153 0.09 -10.05 2.85
C TYR A 153 0.69 -8.68 3.19
N VAL A 154 1.64 -8.63 4.12
CA VAL A 154 2.37 -7.39 4.44
C VAL A 154 3.15 -6.86 3.23
N LEU A 155 3.81 -7.75 2.47
CA LEU A 155 4.51 -7.36 1.25
C LEU A 155 3.56 -6.87 0.15
N PHE A 156 2.35 -7.44 0.06
CA PHE A 156 1.32 -7.01 -0.90
C PHE A 156 0.77 -5.63 -0.55
N GLN A 157 0.56 -5.34 0.73
CA GLN A 157 0.14 -4.01 1.18
C GLN A 157 1.23 -2.93 0.96
N LEU A 158 2.51 -3.33 0.98
CA LEU A 158 3.64 -2.41 0.77
C LEU A 158 3.96 -2.12 -0.71
N TRP A 159 3.48 -2.95 -1.64
CA TRP A 159 4.02 -3.04 -3.01
C TRP A 159 3.82 -1.80 -3.89
#